data_AF-A0AAE0H5P5-F1
#
_entry.id   AF-A0AAE0H5P5-F1
#
_cell.length_a   1.000
_cell.length_b   1.000
_cell.length_c   1.000
_cell.angle_alpha   90.00
_cell.angle_beta   90.00
_cell.angle_gamma   90.00
#
_symmetry.space_group_name_H-M   'P 1'
#
loop_
_entity.id
_entity.type
_entity.pdbx_description
1 polymer ?
#
loop_
_entity_poly.entity_id
_entity_poly.type
_entity_poly.pdbx_seq_one_letter_code
_entity_poly.pdbx_strand_id
1 'polypeptide(L)'
;MELAVTMQRKALLDTTMSNYGLKARRFILFYEQHQRPWLPASEATVLLYIASLLKDGGIKSASLQPYLSAINNYHEDLRFPGPTKGRSVTRAVKGMATIQAELAVHEENIETQRTWLPAAHVRRVHEAALRLTPRSPEELRLLRAFAYVVVAFLTFGRPDTGTLLSRQHVH
;
A
#
# COMPACT_ATOMS: atom_id res chain seq x y z
N MET A 1 -25.82 -12.91 17.98
CA MET A 1 -25.94 -12.45 16.58
C MET A 1 -25.45 -11.01 16.42
N GLU A 2 -25.95 -10.06 17.20
CA GLU A 2 -25.60 -8.63 17.14
C GLU A 2 -24.10 -8.34 17.38
N LEU A 3 -23.47 -9.10 18.28
CA LEU A 3 -22.03 -9.01 18.54
C LEU A 3 -21.19 -9.44 17.33
N ALA A 4 -21.61 -10.48 16.61
CA ALA A 4 -20.90 -11.00 15.43
C ALA A 4 -20.96 -10.01 14.25
N VAL A 5 -22.12 -9.39 14.04
CA VAL A 5 -22.31 -8.32 13.04
C VAL A 5 -21.49 -7.08 13.41
N THR A 6 -21.44 -6.73 14.70
CA THR A 6 -20.61 -5.61 15.20
C THR A 6 -19.12 -5.89 15.03
N MET A 7 -18.66 -7.11 15.27
CA MET A 7 -17.28 -7.53 15.04
C MET A 7 -16.90 -7.48 13.56
N GLN A 8 -17.76 -7.96 12.65
CA GLN A 8 -17.53 -7.84 11.20
C GLN A 8 -17.46 -6.38 10.75
N ARG A 9 -18.40 -5.55 11.20
CA ARG A 9 -18.43 -4.12 10.86
C ARG A 9 -17.23 -3.34 11.41
N LYS A 10 -16.75 -3.67 12.62
CA LYS A 10 -15.52 -3.07 13.19
C LYS A 10 -14.24 -3.59 12.54
N ALA A 11 -14.20 -4.84 12.10
CA ALA A 11 -13.06 -5.37 11.34
C ALA A 11 -12.92 -4.70 9.95
N LEU A 12 -14.04 -4.22 9.40
CA LEU A 12 -14.12 -3.54 8.10
C LEU A 12 -13.93 -2.01 8.17
N LEU A 13 -13.57 -1.42 9.31
CA LEU A 13 -13.40 0.03 9.50
C LEU A 13 -12.75 0.72 8.28
N ASP A 14 -13.29 1.89 7.92
CA ASP A 14 -13.25 2.57 6.61
C ASP A 14 -11.93 2.54 5.82
N THR A 15 -10.77 2.49 6.48
CA THR A 15 -9.45 2.37 5.84
C THR A 15 -9.24 1.02 5.15
N THR A 16 -9.76 -0.06 5.73
CA THR A 16 -9.79 -1.42 5.16
C THR A 16 -10.73 -1.44 3.97
N MET A 17 -12.01 -1.06 4.10
CA MET A 17 -12.93 -1.03 2.97
C MET A 17 -12.44 -0.12 1.82
N SER A 18 -11.86 1.04 2.12
CA SER A 18 -11.32 1.95 1.10
C SER A 18 -10.10 1.36 0.37
N ASN A 19 -9.16 0.75 1.09
CA ASN A 19 -7.98 0.13 0.47
C ASN A 19 -8.30 -1.18 -0.27
N TYR A 20 -9.23 -1.99 0.26
CA TYR A 20 -9.70 -3.22 -0.38
C TYR A 20 -10.51 -2.88 -1.62
N GLY A 21 -11.41 -1.91 -1.52
CA GLY A 21 -12.20 -1.38 -2.64
C GLY A 21 -11.31 -0.83 -3.75
N LEU A 22 -10.27 -0.05 -3.41
CA LEU A 22 -9.34 0.48 -4.41
C LEU A 22 -8.58 -0.63 -5.17
N LYS A 23 -8.17 -1.70 -4.47
CA LYS A 23 -7.43 -2.82 -5.09
C LYS A 23 -8.34 -3.71 -5.94
N ALA A 24 -9.52 -4.05 -5.45
CA ALA A 24 -10.53 -4.78 -6.21
C ALA A 24 -11.01 -3.97 -7.44
N ARG A 25 -11.16 -2.65 -7.30
CA ARG A 25 -11.57 -1.76 -8.39
C ARG A 25 -10.62 -1.81 -9.58
N ARG A 26 -9.31 -1.95 -9.38
CA ARG A 26 -8.36 -2.10 -10.51
C ARG A 26 -8.64 -3.37 -11.31
N PHE A 27 -8.99 -4.47 -10.65
CA PHE A 27 -9.37 -5.73 -11.31
C PHE A 27 -10.69 -5.58 -12.08
N ILE A 28 -11.70 -4.98 -11.45
CA ILE A 28 -13.01 -4.72 -12.08
C ILE A 28 -12.84 -3.86 -13.33
N LEU A 29 -12.15 -2.71 -13.21
CA LEU A 29 -11.92 -1.79 -14.32
C LEU A 29 -11.15 -2.45 -15.48
N PHE A 30 -10.14 -3.28 -15.18
CA PHE A 30 -9.41 -4.00 -16.23
C PHE A 30 -10.36 -4.84 -17.08
N TYR A 31 -11.29 -5.57 -16.46
CA TYR A 31 -12.24 -6.41 -17.19
C TYR A 31 -13.37 -5.63 -17.87
N GLU A 32 -13.88 -4.57 -17.23
CA GLU A 32 -14.87 -3.67 -17.82
C GLU A 32 -14.31 -2.99 -19.09
N GLN A 33 -13.06 -2.54 -19.05
CA GLN A 33 -12.36 -1.96 -20.22
C GLN A 33 -12.23 -2.95 -21.39
N HIS A 34 -12.11 -4.25 -21.09
CA HIS A 34 -12.02 -5.31 -22.09
C HIS A 34 -13.38 -5.94 -22.42
N GLN A 35 -14.49 -5.34 -21.95
CA GLN A 35 -15.87 -5.82 -22.16
C GLN A 35 -16.05 -7.29 -21.76
N ARG A 36 -15.38 -7.72 -20.69
CA ARG A 36 -15.41 -9.10 -20.19
C ARG A 36 -15.96 -9.14 -18.77
N PRO A 37 -16.67 -10.22 -18.40
CA PRO A 37 -17.17 -10.37 -17.04
C PRO A 37 -16.00 -10.57 -16.07
N TRP A 38 -16.00 -9.80 -14.99
CA TRP A 38 -15.07 -9.96 -13.87
C TRP A 38 -15.61 -10.90 -12.79
N LEU A 39 -16.90 -11.27 -12.84
CA LEU A 39 -17.57 -12.17 -11.90
C LEU A 39 -18.47 -13.20 -12.64
N PRO A 40 -18.51 -14.47 -12.20
CA PRO A 40 -17.51 -15.10 -11.33
C PRO A 40 -16.19 -15.24 -12.10
N ALA A 41 -15.08 -14.81 -11.51
CA ALA A 41 -13.76 -15.03 -12.11
C ALA A 41 -13.34 -16.49 -11.94
N SER A 42 -12.57 -16.98 -12.91
CA SER A 42 -11.84 -18.24 -12.82
C SER A 42 -10.37 -18.01 -12.46
N GLU A 43 -9.62 -19.07 -12.16
CA GLU A 43 -8.15 -18.97 -12.04
C GLU A 43 -7.53 -18.37 -13.32
N ALA A 44 -8.01 -18.76 -14.50
CA ALA A 44 -7.51 -18.24 -15.78
C ALA A 44 -7.72 -16.73 -15.92
N THR A 45 -8.86 -16.23 -15.46
CA THR A 45 -9.16 -14.78 -15.36
C THR A 45 -8.10 -14.10 -14.49
N VAL A 46 -7.82 -14.64 -13.30
CA VAL A 46 -6.79 -14.07 -12.41
C VAL A 46 -5.40 -14.10 -13.04
N LEU A 47 -5.05 -15.17 -13.76
CA LEU A 47 -3.75 -15.26 -14.45
C LEU A 47 -3.56 -14.18 -15.52
N LEU A 48 -4.60 -13.92 -16.32
CA LEU A 48 -4.58 -12.86 -17.34
C LEU A 48 -4.39 -11.48 -16.70
N TYR A 49 -5.07 -11.23 -15.58
CA TYR A 49 -4.88 -10.00 -14.81
C TYR A 49 -3.46 -9.87 -14.24
N ILE A 50 -2.88 -10.93 -13.68
CA ILE A 50 -1.49 -10.90 -13.19
C ILE A 50 -0.52 -10.59 -14.34
N ALA A 51 -0.74 -11.18 -15.51
CA ALA A 51 0.06 -10.91 -16.70
C ALA A 51 -0.07 -9.44 -17.16
N SER A 52 -1.27 -8.85 -17.09
CA SER A 52 -1.45 -7.43 -17.42
C SER A 52 -0.74 -6.52 -16.41
N LEU A 53 -0.78 -6.85 -15.12
CA LEU A 53 -0.04 -6.09 -14.10
C LEU A 53 1.48 -6.16 -14.29
N LEU A 54 2.00 -7.28 -14.76
CA LEU A 54 3.41 -7.42 -15.11
C LEU A 54 3.74 -6.54 -16.32
N LYS A 55 2.91 -6.56 -17.36
CA LYS A 55 3.07 -5.72 -18.57
C LYS A 55 3.02 -4.22 -18.27
N ASP A 56 2.15 -3.81 -17.35
CA ASP A 56 2.03 -2.41 -16.93
C ASP A 56 3.25 -1.92 -16.11
N GLY A 57 4.08 -2.82 -15.57
CA GLY A 57 5.31 -2.52 -14.83
C GLY A 57 5.13 -1.85 -13.44
N GLY A 58 3.94 -1.33 -13.14
CA GLY A 58 3.70 -0.50 -11.94
C GLY A 58 3.55 -1.25 -10.61
N ILE A 59 3.43 -2.58 -10.61
CA ILE A 59 3.19 -3.37 -9.38
C ILE A 59 4.26 -4.45 -9.23
N LYS A 60 5.04 -4.36 -8.14
CA LYS A 60 5.99 -5.41 -7.76
C LYS A 60 5.24 -6.64 -7.23
N SER A 61 5.76 -7.83 -7.51
CA SER A 61 5.20 -9.12 -7.07
C SER A 61 4.96 -9.17 -5.55
N ALA A 62 5.86 -8.61 -4.74
CA ALA A 62 5.73 -8.50 -3.28
C ALA A 62 4.50 -7.69 -2.83
N SER A 63 3.98 -6.79 -3.68
CA SER A 63 2.80 -5.97 -3.41
C SER A 63 1.50 -6.58 -3.95
N LEU A 64 1.55 -7.79 -4.52
CA LEU A 64 0.40 -8.40 -5.21
C LEU A 64 -0.59 -9.09 -4.25
N GLN A 65 -0.11 -9.63 -3.12
CA GLN A 65 -0.95 -10.37 -2.17
C GLN A 65 -2.19 -9.58 -1.68
N PRO A 66 -2.10 -8.27 -1.37
CA PRO A 66 -3.26 -7.46 -1.04
C PRO A 66 -4.31 -7.37 -2.17
N TYR A 67 -3.91 -7.40 -3.44
CA TYR A 67 -4.84 -7.39 -4.58
C TYR A 67 -5.58 -8.72 -4.70
N LEU A 68 -4.85 -9.83 -4.61
CA LEU A 68 -5.44 -11.17 -4.68
C LEU A 68 -6.44 -11.42 -3.54
N SER A 69 -6.09 -10.95 -2.33
CA SER A 69 -6.98 -11.03 -1.17
C SER A 69 -8.25 -10.20 -1.36
N ALA A 70 -8.13 -8.97 -1.91
CA ALA A 70 -9.29 -8.14 -2.22
C ALA A 70 -10.21 -8.79 -3.27
N ILE A 71 -9.64 -9.44 -4.30
CA ILE A 71 -10.41 -10.18 -5.31
C ILE A 71 -11.17 -11.34 -4.66
N ASN A 72 -10.52 -12.15 -3.82
CA ASN A 72 -11.20 -13.24 -3.10
C ASN A 72 -12.33 -12.72 -2.22
N ASN A 73 -12.08 -11.68 -1.42
CA ASN A 73 -13.09 -11.11 -0.53
C ASN A 73 -14.32 -10.65 -1.32
N TYR A 74 -14.13 -9.95 -2.45
CA TYR A 74 -15.25 -9.49 -3.27
C TYR A 74 -16.06 -10.65 -3.87
N HIS A 75 -15.41 -11.77 -4.19
CA HIS A 75 -16.12 -12.99 -4.64
C HIS A 75 -16.88 -13.63 -3.49
N GLU A 76 -16.24 -13.76 -2.32
CA GLU A 76 -16.83 -14.38 -1.13
C GLU A 76 -18.01 -13.57 -0.58
N ASP A 77 -17.94 -12.23 -0.59
CA ASP A 77 -19.03 -11.32 -0.24
C ASP A 77 -20.26 -11.55 -1.12
N LEU A 78 -20.05 -11.93 -2.38
CA LEU A 78 -21.07 -12.29 -3.36
C LEU A 78 -21.37 -13.80 -3.41
N ARG A 79 -20.85 -14.56 -2.44
CA ARG A 79 -21.00 -16.02 -2.29
C ARG A 79 -20.43 -16.86 -3.44
N PHE A 80 -19.47 -16.31 -4.18
CA PHE A 80 -18.67 -17.05 -5.15
C PHE A 80 -17.39 -17.59 -4.52
N PRO A 81 -16.83 -18.70 -5.03
CA PRO A 81 -15.52 -19.17 -4.62
C PRO A 81 -14.42 -18.15 -4.93
N GLY A 82 -13.46 -17.99 -4.02
CA GLY A 82 -12.29 -17.14 -4.23
C GLY A 82 -11.40 -17.67 -5.37
N PRO A 83 -11.22 -16.91 -6.48
CA PRO A 83 -10.57 -17.40 -7.69
C PRO A 83 -9.04 -17.42 -7.59
N THR A 84 -8.44 -16.84 -6.54
CA THR A 84 -6.98 -16.70 -6.44
C THR A 84 -6.31 -17.79 -5.61
N LYS A 85 -7.06 -18.75 -5.07
CA LYS A 85 -6.55 -19.77 -4.13
C LYS A 85 -5.84 -20.95 -4.82
N GLY A 86 -5.84 -20.98 -6.15
CA GLY A 86 -5.26 -22.05 -6.96
C GLY A 86 -3.75 -22.14 -6.99
N ARG A 87 -3.24 -23.35 -7.27
CA ARG A 87 -1.81 -23.59 -7.50
C ARG A 87 -1.27 -22.81 -8.72
N SER A 88 -2.10 -22.64 -9.74
CA SER A 88 -1.74 -21.91 -10.96
C SER A 88 -1.43 -20.44 -10.64
N VAL A 89 -2.28 -19.81 -9.84
CA VAL A 89 -2.10 -18.43 -9.39
C VAL A 89 -0.84 -18.29 -8.56
N THR A 90 -0.61 -19.21 -7.60
CA THR A 90 0.62 -19.21 -6.79
C THR A 90 1.89 -19.31 -7.65
N ARG A 91 1.88 -20.18 -8.67
CA ARG A 91 2.99 -20.30 -9.63
C ARG A 91 3.18 -19.03 -10.46
N ALA A 92 2.09 -18.38 -10.87
CA ALA A 92 2.18 -17.13 -11.62
C ALA A 92 2.75 -15.97 -10.80
N VAL A 93 2.40 -15.85 -9.51
CA VAL A 93 3.01 -14.84 -8.62
C VAL A 93 4.52 -15.08 -8.50
N LYS A 94 4.95 -16.33 -8.36
CA LYS A 94 6.37 -16.69 -8.35
C LYS A 94 7.05 -16.37 -9.68
N GLY A 95 6.44 -16.73 -10.80
CA GLY A 95 6.93 -16.41 -12.14
C GLY A 95 7.06 -14.90 -12.38
N MET A 96 6.08 -14.11 -11.94
CA MET A 96 6.14 -12.65 -11.96
C MET A 96 7.34 -12.13 -11.17
N ALA A 97 7.62 -12.68 -9.99
CA ALA A 97 8.78 -12.29 -9.19
C ALA A 97 10.11 -12.60 -9.90
N THR A 98 10.22 -13.78 -10.52
CA THR A 98 11.40 -14.17 -11.31
C THR A 98 11.61 -13.23 -12.51
N ILE A 99 10.58 -13.00 -13.32
CA ILE A 99 10.66 -12.10 -14.49
C ILE A 99 11.03 -10.68 -14.05
N GLN A 100 10.43 -10.16 -12.97
CA GLN A 100 10.77 -8.84 -12.45
C GLN A 100 12.22 -8.75 -11.93
N ALA A 101 12.76 -9.82 -11.35
CA ALA A 101 14.15 -9.87 -10.93
C ALA A 101 15.09 -9.89 -12.14
N GLU A 102 14.79 -10.70 -13.16
CA GLU A 102 15.55 -10.73 -14.42
C GLU A 102 15.55 -9.36 -15.10
N LEU A 103 14.39 -8.70 -15.20
CA LEU A 103 14.28 -7.34 -15.74
C LEU A 103 15.06 -6.32 -14.90
N ALA A 104 15.01 -6.42 -13.57
CA ALA A 104 15.74 -5.52 -12.68
C ALA A 104 17.27 -5.65 -12.84
N VAL A 105 17.80 -6.86 -13.03
CA VAL A 105 19.23 -7.09 -13.30
C VAL A 105 19.65 -6.42 -14.63
N HIS A 106 18.77 -6.39 -15.63
CA HIS A 106 19.04 -5.66 -16.87
C HIS A 106 18.88 -4.13 -16.72
N GLU A 107 18.03 -3.68 -15.78
CA GLU A 107 17.76 -2.28 -15.46
C GLU A 107 18.74 -1.67 -14.43
N GLU A 108 19.75 -2.40 -13.95
CA GLU A 108 20.79 -1.93 -13.00
C GLU A 108 21.61 -0.70 -13.47
N ASN A 109 21.21 -0.01 -14.56
CA ASN A 109 21.66 1.34 -14.91
C ASN A 109 20.76 2.49 -14.40
N ILE A 110 19.60 2.22 -13.76
CA ILE A 110 18.75 3.28 -13.18
C ILE A 110 18.28 2.87 -11.78
N GLU A 111 19.17 2.99 -10.81
CA GLU A 111 18.92 2.69 -9.40
C GLU A 111 17.90 3.69 -8.81
N THR A 112 16.62 3.30 -8.70
CA THR A 112 15.70 3.94 -7.74
C THR A 112 16.02 3.38 -6.35
N GLN A 113 17.22 3.67 -5.87
CA GLN A 113 17.64 3.31 -4.53
C GLN A 113 16.68 3.99 -3.56
N ARG A 114 16.17 3.24 -2.57
CA ARG A 114 15.56 3.87 -1.39
C ARG A 114 16.66 4.66 -0.69
N THR A 115 16.84 5.92 -1.06
CA THR A 115 17.84 6.77 -0.45
C THR A 115 17.41 7.02 0.99
N TRP A 116 18.15 6.45 1.93
CA TRP A 116 17.99 6.74 3.34
C TRP A 116 18.14 8.25 3.53
N LEU A 117 17.22 8.88 4.29
CA LEU A 117 17.35 10.28 4.63
C LEU A 117 18.64 10.46 5.44
N PRO A 118 19.70 11.12 4.92
CA PRO A 118 20.97 11.16 5.63
C PRO A 118 20.82 11.97 6.92
N ALA A 119 21.41 11.49 8.02
CA ALA A 119 21.34 12.16 9.32
C ALA A 119 21.77 13.63 9.27
N ALA A 120 22.73 13.96 8.39
CA ALA A 120 23.17 15.33 8.17
C ALA A 120 22.03 16.26 7.70
N HIS A 121 21.10 15.78 6.88
CA HIS A 121 19.96 16.56 6.41
C HIS A 121 18.92 16.75 7.53
N VAL A 122 18.66 15.71 8.32
CA VAL A 122 17.76 15.79 9.48
C VAL A 122 18.29 16.76 10.52
N ARG A 123 19.61 16.76 10.75
CA ARG A 123 20.26 17.73 11.64
C ARG A 123 20.05 19.17 11.18
N ARG A 124 20.12 19.44 9.87
CA ARG A 124 19.82 20.79 9.32
C ARG A 124 18.36 21.18 9.54
N VAL A 125 17.42 20.26 9.36
CA VAL A 125 15.99 20.49 9.63
C VAL A 125 15.76 20.78 11.11
N HIS A 126 16.41 20.03 12.00
CA HIS A 126 16.35 20.25 13.45
C HIS A 126 16.93 21.63 13.83
N GLU A 127 18.10 21.99 13.32
CA GLU A 127 18.71 23.31 13.56
C GLU A 127 17.83 24.45 13.02
N ALA A 128 17.19 24.27 11.87
CA ALA A 128 16.24 25.24 11.32
C ALA A 128 14.99 25.38 12.21
N ALA A 129 14.48 24.28 12.76
CA ALA A 129 13.37 24.30 13.71
C ALA A 129 13.71 25.06 14.99
N LEU A 130 14.89 24.84 15.56
CA LEU A 130 15.33 25.53 16.77
C LEU A 130 15.49 27.05 16.59
N ARG A 131 15.76 27.51 15.36
CA ARG A 131 15.87 28.94 15.03
C ARG A 131 14.52 29.59 14.73
N LEU A 132 13.47 28.81 14.49
CA LEU A 132 12.16 29.31 14.14
C LEU A 132 11.39 29.71 15.40
N THR A 133 11.08 31.00 15.52
CA THR A 133 10.16 31.51 16.55
C THR A 133 8.83 31.86 15.87
N PRO A 134 7.87 30.94 15.83
CA PRO A 134 6.66 31.14 15.03
C PRO A 134 5.81 32.29 15.57
N ARG A 135 5.47 33.24 14.71
CA ARG A 135 4.62 34.41 15.01
C ARG A 135 3.31 34.37 14.24
N SER A 136 3.18 33.44 13.30
CA SER A 136 2.01 33.24 12.45
C SER A 136 1.56 31.77 12.43
N PRO A 137 0.29 31.50 12.05
CA PRO A 137 -0.20 30.14 11.86
C PRO A 137 0.57 29.33 10.81
N GLU A 138 1.13 29.98 9.80
CA GLU A 138 1.93 29.32 8.76
C GLU A 138 3.28 28.84 9.32
N GLU A 139 3.97 29.69 10.09
CA GLU A 139 5.22 29.32 10.76
C GLU A 139 5.01 28.23 11.81
N LEU A 140 3.86 28.19 12.49
CA LEU A 140 3.48 27.08 13.37
C LEU A 140 3.34 25.76 12.61
N ARG A 141 2.73 25.79 11.41
CA ARG A 141 2.62 24.59 10.55
C ARG A 141 4.00 24.12 10.08
N LEU A 142 4.87 25.06 9.73
CA LEU A 142 6.24 24.77 9.32
C LEU A 142 7.06 24.16 10.47
N LEU A 143 6.98 24.74 11.67
CA LEU A 143 7.61 24.18 12.86
C LEU A 143 7.12 22.76 13.14
N ARG A 144 5.81 22.52 13.02
CA ARG A 144 5.22 21.19 13.18
C ARG A 144 5.74 20.20 12.13
N ALA A 145 5.90 20.63 10.88
CA ALA A 145 6.47 19.79 9.83
C ALA A 145 7.94 19.42 10.12
N PHE A 146 8.75 20.38 10.57
CA PHE A 146 10.13 20.11 10.96
C PHE A 146 10.23 19.17 12.16
N ALA A 147 9.44 19.41 13.21
CA ALA A 147 9.39 18.54 14.38
C ALA A 147 8.98 17.11 13.99
N TYR A 148 7.99 16.97 13.11
CA TYR A 148 7.56 15.67 12.61
C TYR A 148 8.69 14.93 11.87
N VAL A 149 9.43 15.60 10.97
CA VAL A 149 10.55 14.97 10.24
C VAL A 149 11.62 14.45 11.21
N VAL A 150 11.95 15.23 12.24
CA VAL A 150 12.95 14.85 13.25
C VAL A 150 12.46 13.66 14.10
N VAL A 151 11.22 13.74 14.61
CA VAL A 151 10.64 12.67 15.44
C VAL A 151 10.48 11.38 14.62
N ALA A 152 9.97 11.46 13.39
CA ALA A 152 9.82 10.30 12.52
C ALA A 152 11.17 9.66 12.18
N PHE A 153 12.22 10.46 11.98
CA PHE A 153 13.57 9.96 11.76
C PHE A 153 14.13 9.22 13.00
N LEU A 154 14.01 9.82 14.19
CA LEU A 154 14.55 9.24 15.43
C LEU A 154 13.81 7.97 15.86
N THR A 155 12.51 7.90 15.60
CA THR A 155 11.64 6.78 16.02
C THR A 155 11.42 5.74 14.94
N PHE A 156 11.92 5.97 13.73
CA PHE A 156 11.55 5.21 12.52
C PHE A 156 10.02 5.10 12.33
N GLY A 157 9.29 6.10 12.84
CA GLY A 157 7.84 6.13 12.88
C GLY A 157 7.24 6.25 11.48
N ARG A 158 6.22 5.43 11.20
CA ARG A 158 5.39 5.64 10.00
C ARG A 158 4.53 6.91 10.19
N PRO A 159 4.07 7.55 9.10
CA PRO A 159 3.19 8.70 9.20
C PRO A 159 1.97 8.50 10.10
N ASP A 160 1.42 7.29 10.06
CA ASP A 160 0.26 6.90 10.86
C ASP A 160 0.56 6.80 12.37
N THR A 161 1.82 6.57 12.75
CA THR A 161 2.26 6.54 14.15
C THR A 161 2.43 7.95 14.70
N GLY A 162 2.88 8.90 13.86
CA GLY A 162 3.08 10.29 14.24
C GLY A 162 1.80 11.06 14.56
N THR A 163 0.66 10.66 13.99
CA THR A 163 -0.65 11.30 14.23
C THR A 163 -1.29 10.90 15.56
N LEU A 164 -0.85 9.79 16.17
CA LEU A 164 -1.34 9.28 17.46
C LEU A 164 -0.48 9.74 18.65
N LEU A 165 0.61 10.47 18.39
CA LEU A 165 1.45 11.04 19.43
C LEU A 165 0.69 12.15 20.16
N SER A 166 0.42 11.94 21.44
CA SER A 166 -0.13 12.95 22.34
C SER A 166 0.93 13.42 23.33
N ARG A 167 0.65 14.53 24.01
CA ARG A 167 1.58 15.15 24.97
C ARG A 167 2.02 14.18 26.08
N GLN A 168 1.17 13.23 26.46
CA GLN A 168 1.47 12.25 27.50
C GLN A 168 2.59 11.25 27.12
N HIS A 169 2.94 11.17 25.83
CA HIS A 169 4.00 10.29 25.33
C HIS A 169 5.38 10.98 25.27
N VAL A 170 5.46 12.27 25.61
CA VAL A 170 6.70 13.06 25.60
C VAL A 170 7.03 13.42 27.05
N HIS A 171 8.02 12.74 27.61
CA HIS A 171 8.52 12.96 28.98
C HIS A 171 9.55 14.09 29.04
#